data_AF-A7TD39-F1
#
_entry.id   AF-A7TD39-F1
#
_cell.length_a   1.000
_cell.length_b   1.000
_cell.length_c   1.000
_cell.angle_alpha   90.00
_cell.angle_beta   90.00
_cell.angle_gamma   90.00
#
_symmetry.space_group_name_H-M   'P 1'
#
loop_
_entity.id
_entity.type
_entity.pdbx_description
1 polymer ?
#
loop_
_entity_poly.entity_id
_entity_poly.type
_entity_poly.pdbx_seq_one_letter_code
_entity_poly.pdbx_strand_id
1 'polypeptide(L)' 'LYPWGNELLVNGKHMANLWQGRFPVENTAEDGYEGTCPVTAFPQNGYGLYNIIGNAWEWTSDWWNV' A
#
# COMPACT_ATOMS: atom_id res chain seq x y z
N LEU A 1 0.86 5.12 -11.14
CA LEU A 1 1.93 5.95 -10.56
C LEU A 1 2.05 5.57 -9.09
N TYR A 2 3.24 5.18 -8.64
CA TYR A 2 3.51 4.60 -7.31
C TYR A 2 4.97 4.93 -6.89
N PRO A 3 5.33 4.79 -5.61
CA PRO A 3 6.69 5.05 -5.12
C PRO A 3 7.81 4.24 -5.81
N TRP A 4 7.44 3.15 -6.50
CA TRP A 4 8.35 2.26 -7.23
C TRP A 4 8.21 2.34 -8.77
N GLY A 5 7.29 3.15 -9.30
CA GLY A 5 7.10 3.29 -10.75
C GLY A 5 5.64 3.36 -11.18
N ASN A 6 5.34 2.88 -12.39
CA ASN A 6 4.04 3.14 -13.02
C ASN A 6 3.09 1.93 -13.02
N GLU A 7 3.58 0.76 -12.62
CA GLU A 7 2.80 -0.48 -12.53
C GLU A 7 2.45 -0.79 -11.07
N LEU A 8 1.21 -1.20 -10.83
CA LEU A 8 0.75 -1.54 -9.47
C LEU A 8 1.42 -2.83 -8.97
N LEU A 9 1.51 -3.82 -9.85
CA LEU A 9 2.20 -5.07 -9.62
C LEU A 9 3.51 -5.06 -10.39
N VAL A 10 4.63 -5.31 -9.72
CA VAL A 10 5.94 -5.41 -10.36
C VAL A 10 6.25 -6.88 -10.55
N ASN A 11 6.31 -7.33 -11.82
CA ASN A 11 6.48 -8.76 -12.15
C ASN A 11 5.41 -9.65 -11.46
N GLY A 12 4.17 -9.17 -11.39
CA GLY A 12 3.06 -9.87 -10.74
C GLY A 12 3.10 -9.88 -9.21
N LYS A 13 4.03 -9.13 -8.57
CA LYS A 13 4.12 -9.03 -7.12
C LYS A 13 3.45 -7.77 -6.59
N HIS A 14 2.72 -7.92 -5.48
CA HIS A 14 2.22 -6.80 -4.70
C HIS A 14 3.38 -6.05 -4.04
N MET A 15 3.26 -4.73 -4.03
CA MET A 15 4.30 -3.81 -3.54
C MET A 15 3.82 -2.95 -2.37
N ALA A 16 2.55 -3.08 -2.00
CA ALA A 16 1.93 -2.46 -0.84
C ALA A 16 0.71 -3.29 -0.41
N ASN A 17 0.30 -3.11 0.84
CA ASN A 17 -0.93 -3.68 1.40
C ASN A 17 -2.15 -2.84 1.00
N LEU A 18 -3.04 -3.42 0.18
CA LEU A 18 -4.23 -2.80 -0.38
C LEU A 18 -5.39 -3.82 -0.42
N TRP A 19 -6.56 -3.40 -0.87
CA TRP A 19 -7.68 -4.33 -1.06
C TRP A 19 -7.54 -5.10 -2.39
N GLN A 20 -7.80 -6.41 -2.38
CA GLN A 20 -8.04 -7.21 -3.59
C GLN A 20 -9.39 -7.92 -3.49
N GLY A 21 -10.06 -8.13 -4.63
CA GLY A 21 -11.42 -8.66 -4.66
C GLY A 21 -12.49 -7.57 -4.67
N ARG A 22 -13.67 -7.87 -4.13
CA ARG A 22 -14.86 -7.02 -4.23
C ARG A 22 -15.12 -6.24 -2.95
N PHE A 23 -14.58 -5.03 -2.87
CA PHE A 23 -14.91 -4.10 -1.80
C PHE A 23 -16.42 -3.75 -1.78
N PRO A 24 -17.08 -3.60 -0.61
CA PRO A 24 -16.57 -3.81 0.76
C PRO A 24 -16.85 -5.21 1.32
N VAL A 25 -17.16 -6.19 0.48
CA VAL A 25 -17.75 -7.46 0.94
C VAL A 25 -16.78 -8.64 0.99
N GLU A 26 -15.70 -8.58 0.21
CA GLU A 26 -14.72 -9.67 0.11
C GLU A 26 -13.34 -9.09 -0.16
N ASN A 27 -12.40 -9.38 0.74
CA ASN A 27 -10.97 -9.12 0.55
C ASN A 27 -10.26 -10.47 0.36
N THR A 28 -9.64 -10.69 -0.79
CA THR A 28 -8.94 -11.94 -1.10
C THR A 28 -7.56 -12.05 -0.46
N ALA A 29 -7.04 -10.94 0.11
CA ALA A 29 -5.72 -10.87 0.73
C ALA A 29 -4.59 -11.46 -0.16
N GLU A 30 -4.65 -11.19 -1.47
CA GLU A 30 -3.65 -11.63 -2.45
C GLU A 30 -2.26 -11.05 -2.17
N ASP A 31 -2.20 -9.88 -1.54
CA ASP A 31 -0.96 -9.28 -1.05
C ASP A 31 -0.44 -9.87 0.29
N GLY A 32 -1.23 -10.76 0.91
CA GLY A 32 -0.94 -11.44 2.16
C GLY A 32 -1.63 -10.88 3.41
N TYR A 33 -2.38 -9.77 3.31
CA TYR A 33 -2.98 -9.11 4.47
C TYR A 33 -4.42 -8.65 4.20
N GLU A 34 -5.35 -9.04 5.09
CA GLU A 34 -6.74 -8.55 5.04
C GLU A 34 -6.90 -7.18 5.75
N GLY A 35 -6.07 -6.94 6.77
CA GLY A 35 -6.01 -5.70 7.55
C GLY A 35 -4.61 -5.11 7.52
N THR A 36 -4.15 -4.51 8.62
CA THR A 36 -2.79 -3.96 8.69
C THR A 36 -1.69 -5.03 8.56
N CYS A 37 -0.52 -4.63 8.07
CA CYS A 37 0.69 -5.46 7.97
C CYS A 37 1.84 -4.91 8.85
N PRO A 38 2.92 -5.70 9.09
CA PRO A 38 4.12 -5.19 9.73
C PRO A 38 4.69 -3.96 8.99
N VAL A 39 5.22 -2.98 9.72
CA VAL A 39 5.71 -1.72 9.13
C VAL A 39 6.85 -1.88 8.13
N THR A 40 7.53 -3.03 8.12
CA THR A 40 8.59 -3.39 7.18
C THR A 40 8.15 -4.40 6.11
N ALA A 41 6.85 -4.68 6.00
CA ALA A 41 6.31 -5.49 4.91
C ALA A 41 6.46 -4.73 3.58
N PHE A 42 6.70 -5.46 2.49
CA PHE A 42 7.00 -4.95 1.14
C PHE A 42 8.35 -4.22 0.98
N PRO A 43 8.86 -4.03 -0.25
CA PRO A 43 10.14 -3.36 -0.49
C PRO A 43 10.11 -1.86 -0.13
N GLN A 44 11.26 -1.32 0.28
CA GLN A 44 11.45 0.12 0.42
C GLN A 44 11.40 0.82 -0.94
N ASN A 45 10.96 2.08 -0.95
CA ASN A 45 11.17 2.96 -2.10
C ASN A 45 12.65 3.41 -2.20
N GLY A 46 12.97 4.22 -3.22
CA GLY A 46 14.32 4.74 -3.46
C GLY A 46 14.90 5.61 -2.33
N TYR A 47 14.10 5.98 -1.34
CA TYR A 47 14.51 6.75 -0.16
C TYR A 47 14.59 5.91 1.12
N GLY A 48 14.40 4.58 1.05
CA GLY A 48 14.45 3.71 2.23
C GLY A 48 13.15 3.69 3.05
N LEU A 49 12.04 4.23 2.53
CA LEU A 49 10.76 4.26 3.23
C LEU A 49 9.92 3.03 2.89
N TYR A 50 9.33 2.41 3.90
CA TYR A 50 8.36 1.32 3.76
C TYR A 50 6.93 1.87 3.82
N ASN A 51 6.00 1.23 3.11
CA ASN A 51 4.55 1.42 3.28
C ASN A 51 4.02 2.86 3.20
N ILE A 52 4.73 3.77 2.52
CA ILE A 52 4.28 5.17 2.31
C ILE A 52 2.97 5.27 1.51
N ILE A 53 2.53 4.17 0.90
CA ILE A 53 1.18 3.99 0.39
C ILE A 53 0.61 2.66 0.90
N GLY A 54 -0.70 2.63 1.13
CA GLY A 54 -1.40 1.45 1.67
C GLY A 54 -1.19 1.28 3.16
N ASN A 55 -1.49 0.09 3.68
CA ASN A 55 -1.42 -0.28 5.11
C ASN A 55 -2.29 0.59 6.05
N ALA A 56 -1.86 1.81 6.34
CA ALA A 56 -2.60 2.79 7.13
C ALA A 56 -2.46 4.18 6.52
N TRP A 57 -3.45 5.05 6.75
CA TRP A 57 -3.29 6.46 6.42
C TRP A 57 -2.25 7.12 7.33
N GLU A 58 -1.47 8.03 6.74
CA GLU A 58 -0.44 8.79 7.44
C GLU A 58 -0.85 10.27 7.49
N TRP A 59 -1.05 10.80 8.70
CA TRP A 59 -1.39 12.22 8.89
C TRP A 59 -0.26 13.14 8.44
N THR A 60 -0.62 14.31 7.90
CA THR A 60 0.32 15.41 7.65
C THR A 60 0.05 16.59 8.59
N SER A 61 1.01 17.51 8.69
CA SER A 61 0.86 18.73 9.52
C SER A 61 -0.09 19.77 8.91
N ASP A 62 -0.39 19.63 7.63
CA ASP A 62 -1.10 20.60 6.82
C ASP A 62 -2.59 20.63 7.16
N TRP A 63 -3.19 21.82 7.07
CA TRP A 63 -4.64 21.94 7.07
C TRP A 63 -5.21 21.52 5.72
N TRP A 64 -6.35 20.83 5.74
CA TRP A 64 -7.12 20.56 4.53
C TRP A 64 -7.87 21.82 4.06
N ASN A 65 -7.91 22.05 2.74
CA ASN A 65 -8.76 23.06 2.10
C ASN A 65 -9.36 22.52 0.80
N VAL A 66 -10.50 23.09 0.37
CA VAL A 66 -11.25 22.69 -0.84
C VAL A 66 -11.06 23.66 -2.00
#